data_AF-A0A8T4WRR2-F1
#
_entry.id   AF-A0A8T4WRR2-F1
#
_cell.length_a   1.000
_cell.length_b   1.000
_cell.length_c   1.000
_cell.angle_alpha   90.00
_cell.angle_beta   90.00
_cell.angle_gamma   90.00
#
_symmetry.space_group_name_H-M   'P 1'
#
loop_
_entity.id
_entity.type
_entity.pdbx_description
1 polymer ?
#
loop_
_entity_poly.entity_id
_entity_poly.type
_entity_poly.pdbx_seq_one_letter_code
_entity_poly.pdbx_strand_id
1 'polypeptide(L)'
;AGVNQEIVKQAIDDGVLEARKGLKLVPRNSKIVECLTLSMKPYLPGVSGDEEAARELVESLEIDPDQILSELDLNEEKNLRDEILERVNIDPNESFKHALWGMMYTVSTIKQSTGPENSHEYVTMLDACEKLGEPEVGFSALFGNGEMRNKAIKMLQEYQNKTVDILSQFVSEKRNFKSTSNMKYIYTKDEVEPNMIGETLSLAIEAGLIIPDLPTLIMANSNEDKMKVSARAQPEYAMKGPNIGTILGKVSQELGGSGGGHDVAAAARFPRKRKDEFIARVDNYLKEALNEN
;
A
#
# COMPACT_ATOMS: atom_id res chain seq x y z
N ALA A 1 -25.63 10.27 -0.23
CA ALA A 1 -24.55 10.05 0.75
C ALA A 1 -24.47 8.55 1.02
N GLY A 2 -23.27 7.99 1.16
CA GLY A 2 -23.09 6.58 1.53
C GLY A 2 -23.07 6.41 3.06
N VAL A 3 -23.31 5.20 3.56
CA VAL A 3 -23.33 4.88 5.01
C VAL A 3 -22.07 5.38 5.74
N ASN A 4 -20.88 5.28 5.11
CA ASN A 4 -19.64 5.78 5.69
C ASN A 4 -19.66 7.31 5.95
N GLN A 5 -20.31 8.08 5.08
CA GLN A 5 -20.42 9.54 5.27
C GLN A 5 -21.33 9.88 6.45
N GLU A 6 -22.38 9.08 6.68
CA GLU A 6 -23.28 9.26 7.82
C GLU A 6 -22.58 8.94 9.14
N ILE A 7 -21.80 7.85 9.19
CA ILE A 7 -21.00 7.47 10.36
C ILE A 7 -19.97 8.56 10.70
N VAL A 8 -19.21 9.03 9.71
CA VAL A 8 -18.21 10.09 9.91
C VAL A 8 -18.88 11.38 10.38
N LYS A 9 -20.00 11.77 9.76
CA LYS A 9 -20.74 12.96 10.17
C LYS A 9 -21.18 12.87 11.63
N GLN A 10 -21.79 11.76 12.03
CA GLN A 10 -22.24 11.55 13.40
C GLN A 10 -21.06 11.63 14.39
N ALA A 11 -19.93 11.00 14.08
CA ALA A 11 -18.75 11.04 14.94
C ALA A 11 -18.14 12.44 15.09
N ILE A 12 -18.25 13.30 14.06
CA ILE A 12 -17.84 14.71 14.14
C ILE A 12 -18.85 15.51 14.97
N ASP A 13 -20.15 15.32 14.72
CA ASP A 13 -21.22 16.01 15.45
C ASP A 13 -21.18 15.68 16.96
N ASP A 14 -20.80 14.44 17.31
CA ASP A 14 -20.60 13.99 18.69
C ASP A 14 -19.23 14.40 19.29
N GLY A 15 -18.36 15.03 18.50
CA GLY A 15 -17.03 15.44 18.92
C GLY A 15 -16.07 14.28 19.20
N VAL A 16 -16.32 13.08 18.65
CA VAL A 16 -15.43 11.92 18.77
C VAL A 16 -14.27 12.03 17.79
N LEU A 17 -14.55 12.53 16.58
CA LEU A 17 -13.58 12.71 15.51
C LEU A 17 -13.49 14.17 15.09
N GLU A 18 -12.28 14.61 14.78
CA GLU A 18 -12.02 15.80 14.01
C GLU A 18 -11.60 15.43 12.60
N ALA A 19 -12.08 16.18 11.61
CA ALA A 19 -11.75 15.99 10.22
C ALA A 19 -11.01 17.22 9.69
N ARG A 20 -9.79 17.02 9.18
CA ARG A 20 -9.02 18.08 8.51
C ARG A 20 -8.29 17.55 7.29
N LYS A 21 -8.06 18.41 6.31
CA LYS A 21 -7.11 18.08 5.22
C LYS A 21 -5.68 18.25 5.73
N GLY A 22 -4.78 17.37 5.28
CA GLY A 22 -3.36 17.45 5.60
C GLY A 22 -2.52 16.33 4.98
N LEU A 23 -1.24 16.30 5.35
CA LEU A 23 -0.28 15.27 4.98
C LEU A 23 -0.63 13.93 5.64
N LYS A 24 -0.77 12.88 4.85
CA LYS A 24 -1.20 11.55 5.32
C LYS A 24 -0.03 10.60 5.62
N LEU A 25 1.18 11.14 5.80
CA LEU A 25 2.35 10.35 6.16
C LEU A 25 2.14 9.67 7.51
N VAL A 26 2.79 8.51 7.66
CA VAL A 26 2.71 7.65 8.84
C VAL A 26 4.13 7.27 9.24
N PRO A 27 4.52 7.32 10.52
CA PRO A 27 3.77 7.90 11.65
C PRO A 27 3.68 9.44 11.59
N ARG A 28 2.80 10.06 12.39
CA ARG A 28 2.74 11.54 12.49
C ARG A 28 3.36 12.12 13.76
N ASN A 29 3.45 11.34 14.83
CA ASN A 29 4.02 11.77 16.09
C ASN A 29 5.52 11.39 16.20
N SER A 30 6.24 11.57 15.09
CA SER A 30 7.67 11.31 14.93
C SER A 30 8.35 12.48 14.23
N LYS A 31 9.68 12.49 14.23
CA LYS A 31 10.50 13.47 13.50
C LYS A 31 10.15 13.45 12.02
N ILE A 32 10.06 14.60 11.36
CA ILE A 32 9.66 14.68 9.94
C ILE A 32 10.58 13.81 9.06
N VAL A 33 11.90 13.82 9.31
CA VAL A 33 12.86 12.98 8.58
C VAL A 33 12.55 11.48 8.73
N GLU A 34 12.17 11.03 9.93
CA GLU A 34 11.76 9.64 10.16
C GLU A 34 10.46 9.31 9.39
N CYS A 35 9.49 10.23 9.41
CA CYS A 35 8.21 10.06 8.71
C CYS A 35 8.39 9.92 7.20
N LEU A 36 9.28 10.71 6.60
CA LEU A 36 9.62 10.66 5.18
C LEU A 36 10.36 9.37 4.82
N THR A 37 11.36 9.01 5.63
CA THR A 37 12.16 7.79 5.45
C THR A 37 11.30 6.53 5.52
N LEU A 38 10.35 6.47 6.47
CA LEU A 38 9.42 5.35 6.66
C LEU A 38 8.18 5.39 5.76
N SER A 39 8.05 6.38 4.88
CA SER A 39 6.87 6.54 4.05
C SER A 39 6.78 5.39 3.03
N MET A 40 5.79 4.51 3.22
CA MET A 40 5.45 3.46 2.25
C MET A 40 4.14 3.76 1.50
N LYS A 41 3.34 4.70 2.00
CA LYS A 41 2.00 5.03 1.49
C LYS A 41 1.77 6.56 1.47
N PRO A 42 2.13 7.26 0.37
CA PRO A 42 2.83 6.71 -0.79
C PRO A 42 4.31 6.46 -0.46
N TYR A 43 4.90 5.48 -1.13
CA TYR A 43 6.35 5.40 -1.20
C TYR A 43 6.85 6.61 -2.01
N LEU A 44 7.89 7.29 -1.53
CA LEU A 44 8.43 8.53 -2.12
C LEU A 44 9.73 8.21 -2.89
N PRO A 45 9.70 8.04 -4.23
CA PRO A 45 10.87 7.62 -4.98
C PRO A 45 11.99 8.68 -4.90
N GLY A 46 13.13 8.30 -4.33
CA GLY A 46 14.26 9.20 -4.08
C GLY A 46 14.27 9.86 -2.69
N VAL A 47 13.34 9.48 -1.80
CA VAL A 47 13.28 9.97 -0.41
C VAL A 47 13.05 8.81 0.57
N SER A 48 12.08 7.93 0.32
CA SER A 48 11.79 6.81 1.23
C SER A 48 12.94 5.81 1.27
N GLY A 49 13.36 5.47 2.50
CA GLY A 49 14.53 4.63 2.77
C GLY A 49 15.88 5.36 2.69
N ASP A 50 15.89 6.66 2.42
CA ASP A 50 17.09 7.49 2.34
C ASP A 50 16.99 8.66 3.33
N GLU A 51 17.57 8.47 4.53
CA GLU A 51 17.53 9.47 5.60
C GLU A 51 18.20 10.78 5.20
N GLU A 52 19.29 10.71 4.42
CA GLU A 52 20.01 11.91 3.96
C GLU A 52 19.15 12.69 2.96
N ALA A 53 18.52 12.02 2.00
CA ALA A 53 17.61 12.68 1.06
C ALA A 53 16.37 13.27 1.76
N ALA A 54 15.84 12.58 2.77
CA ALA A 54 14.75 13.10 3.60
C ALA A 54 15.19 14.32 4.41
N ARG A 55 16.40 14.32 4.96
CA ARG A 55 16.98 15.46 5.69
C ARG A 55 17.20 16.66 4.76
N GLU A 56 17.81 16.45 3.60
CA GLU A 56 18.02 17.49 2.59
C GLU A 56 16.69 18.15 2.17
N LEU A 57 15.62 17.36 2.02
CA LEU A 57 14.27 17.84 1.68
C LEU A 57 13.70 18.74 2.79
N VAL A 58 13.84 18.34 4.06
CA VAL A 58 13.31 19.13 5.18
C VAL A 58 14.12 20.42 5.36
N GLU A 59 15.45 20.34 5.22
CA GLU A 59 16.35 21.50 5.34
C GLU A 59 16.15 22.52 4.20
N SER A 60 15.73 22.09 3.00
CA SER A 60 15.43 23.00 1.87
C SER A 60 14.26 23.95 2.18
N LEU A 61 13.38 23.55 3.11
CA LEU A 61 12.23 24.33 3.58
C LEU A 61 12.51 25.16 4.84
N GLU A 62 13.76 25.18 5.32
CA GLU A 62 14.16 25.83 6.58
C GLU A 62 13.40 25.27 7.81
N ILE A 63 12.94 24.03 7.73
CA ILE A 63 12.29 23.29 8.83
C ILE A 63 13.37 22.54 9.62
N ASP A 64 13.24 22.47 10.96
CA ASP A 64 14.13 21.64 11.78
C ASP A 64 13.91 20.15 11.46
N PRO A 65 14.94 19.39 11.03
CA PRO A 65 14.85 17.96 10.79
C PRO A 65 14.29 17.13 11.94
N ASP A 66 14.45 17.62 13.18
CA ASP A 66 13.97 16.99 14.40
C ASP A 66 12.56 17.43 14.82
N GLN A 67 11.95 18.38 14.12
CA GLN A 67 10.57 18.80 14.37
C GLN A 67 9.59 17.63 14.16
N ILE A 68 8.56 17.57 14.99
CA ILE A 68 7.55 16.51 14.92
C ILE A 68 6.52 16.85 13.83
N LEU A 69 6.19 15.89 12.95
CA LEU A 69 5.29 16.13 11.82
C LEU A 69 3.88 16.61 12.24
N SER A 70 3.38 16.18 13.40
CA SER A 70 2.09 16.63 13.94
C SER A 70 2.09 18.07 14.44
N GLU A 71 3.26 18.68 14.64
CA GLU A 71 3.41 20.06 15.13
C GLU A 71 3.39 21.09 14.00
N LEU A 72 3.55 20.65 12.74
CA LEU A 72 3.44 21.53 11.58
C LEU A 72 2.03 22.10 11.45
N ASP A 73 1.96 23.39 11.15
CA ASP A 73 0.71 24.03 10.77
C ASP A 73 0.28 23.65 9.34
N LEU A 74 -0.93 24.07 8.95
CA LEU A 74 -1.48 23.70 7.65
C LEU A 74 -0.68 24.26 6.45
N ASN A 75 -0.02 25.41 6.60
CA ASN A 75 0.80 26.01 5.55
C ASN A 75 2.15 25.29 5.46
N GLU A 76 2.76 24.97 6.59
CA GLU A 76 3.99 24.16 6.65
C GLU A 76 3.75 22.77 6.05
N GLU A 77 2.63 22.10 6.38
CA GLU A 77 2.27 20.82 5.76
C GLU A 77 2.07 20.94 4.24
N LYS A 78 1.54 22.07 3.73
CA LYS A 78 1.39 22.28 2.28
C LYS A 78 2.75 22.49 1.60
N ASN A 79 3.64 23.28 2.21
CA ASN A 79 4.97 23.51 1.69
C ASN A 79 5.75 22.20 1.62
N LEU A 80 5.69 21.40 2.70
CA LEU A 80 6.30 20.06 2.73
C LEU A 80 5.69 19.13 1.68
N ARG A 81 4.36 19.14 1.48
CA ARG A 81 3.72 18.40 0.39
C ARG A 81 4.26 18.80 -0.97
N ASP A 82 4.34 20.10 -1.25
CA ASP A 82 4.74 20.61 -2.56
C ASP A 82 6.21 20.28 -2.84
N GLU A 83 7.09 20.42 -1.85
CA GLU A 83 8.49 20.00 -1.95
C GLU A 83 8.63 18.49 -2.19
N ILE A 84 7.86 17.65 -1.50
CA ILE A 84 7.83 16.21 -1.76
C ILE A 84 7.46 15.93 -3.22
N LEU A 85 6.46 16.62 -3.76
CA LEU A 85 6.02 16.45 -5.15
C LEU A 85 7.09 16.91 -6.16
N GLU A 86 7.90 17.90 -5.82
CA GLU A 86 9.03 18.36 -6.65
C GLU A 86 10.23 17.41 -6.57
N ARG A 87 10.47 16.78 -5.40
CA ARG A 87 11.64 15.94 -5.14
C ARG A 87 11.50 14.50 -5.64
N VAL A 88 10.28 13.99 -5.74
CA VAL A 88 10.07 12.61 -6.23
C VAL A 88 10.44 12.47 -7.69
N ASN A 89 11.25 11.46 -8.02
CA ASN A 89 11.77 11.23 -9.37
C ASN A 89 10.76 10.56 -10.33
N ILE A 90 9.50 10.98 -10.27
CA ILE A 90 8.38 10.45 -11.06
C ILE A 90 7.38 11.56 -11.39
N ASP A 91 6.50 11.34 -12.37
CA ASP A 91 5.31 12.19 -12.55
C ASP A 91 4.20 11.68 -11.61
N PRO A 92 3.84 12.42 -10.53
CA PRO A 92 2.90 11.93 -9.53
C PRO A 92 1.48 11.86 -10.11
N ASN A 93 0.95 10.65 -10.24
CA ASN A 93 -0.44 10.46 -10.64
C ASN A 93 -1.43 10.87 -9.52
N GLU A 94 -2.73 10.90 -9.82
CA GLU A 94 -3.75 11.29 -8.85
C GLU A 94 -3.82 10.33 -7.64
N SER A 95 -3.47 9.05 -7.82
CA SER A 95 -3.39 8.09 -6.71
C SER A 95 -2.28 8.48 -5.72
N PHE A 96 -1.11 8.83 -6.24
CA PHE A 96 0.01 9.32 -5.44
C PHE A 96 -0.38 10.57 -4.65
N LYS A 97 -0.96 11.57 -5.33
CA LYS A 97 -1.35 12.84 -4.70
C LYS A 97 -2.41 12.64 -3.61
N HIS A 98 -3.39 11.77 -3.85
CA HIS A 98 -4.41 11.42 -2.85
C HIS A 98 -3.86 10.58 -1.69
N ALA A 99 -2.84 9.76 -1.95
CA ALA A 99 -2.13 9.04 -0.91
C ALA A 99 -1.38 10.02 0.00
N LEU A 100 -0.65 10.98 -0.58
CA LEU A 100 0.16 11.97 0.13
C LEU A 100 -0.68 13.01 0.90
N TRP A 101 -1.75 13.52 0.28
CA TRP A 101 -2.55 14.61 0.84
C TRP A 101 -4.05 14.32 0.76
N GLY A 102 -4.76 14.50 1.87
CA GLY A 102 -6.20 14.28 1.88
C GLY A 102 -6.86 14.50 3.23
N MET A 103 -8.10 14.03 3.36
CA MET A 103 -8.84 14.11 4.63
C MET A 103 -8.25 13.13 5.65
N MET A 104 -7.93 13.64 6.82
CA MET A 104 -7.50 12.90 7.98
C MET A 104 -8.57 12.97 9.05
N TYR A 105 -8.71 11.89 9.80
CA TYR A 105 -9.59 11.81 10.95
C TYR A 105 -8.76 11.53 12.19
N THR A 106 -8.83 12.41 13.16
CA THR A 106 -8.11 12.33 14.43
C THR A 106 -9.11 12.23 15.57
N VAL A 107 -8.82 11.38 16.54
CA VAL A 107 -9.65 11.26 17.75
C VAL A 107 -9.43 12.49 18.62
N SER A 108 -10.49 13.22 18.96
CA SER A 108 -10.38 14.54 19.60
C SER A 108 -10.70 14.55 21.09
N THR A 109 -11.70 13.79 21.55
CA THR A 109 -12.21 13.86 22.94
C THR A 109 -11.85 12.65 23.81
N ILE A 110 -11.54 11.51 23.19
CA ILE A 110 -11.14 10.30 23.90
C ILE A 110 -9.61 10.26 23.87
N LYS A 111 -8.95 10.36 25.04
CA LYS A 111 -7.52 10.04 25.12
C LYS A 111 -7.34 8.61 24.65
N GLN A 112 -6.93 8.45 23.40
CA GLN A 112 -6.82 7.16 22.75
C GLN A 112 -5.68 6.39 23.40
N SER A 113 -6.00 5.54 24.38
CA SER A 113 -4.99 4.73 25.07
C SER A 113 -4.57 3.51 24.26
N THR A 114 -5.20 3.27 23.11
CA THR A 114 -5.17 2.01 22.35
C THR A 114 -4.19 2.03 21.16
N GLY A 115 -3.69 3.20 20.74
CA GLY A 115 -2.82 3.33 19.57
C GLY A 115 -2.71 4.76 19.06
N PRO A 116 -2.31 4.95 17.79
CA PRO A 116 -2.20 6.25 17.15
C PRO A 116 -3.50 7.05 17.20
N GLU A 117 -3.45 8.38 17.28
CA GLU A 117 -4.68 9.21 17.31
C GLU A 117 -5.30 9.37 15.91
N ASN A 118 -4.48 9.24 14.86
CA ASN A 118 -4.90 9.33 13.47
C ASN A 118 -5.43 7.98 12.97
N SER A 119 -6.64 7.97 12.40
CA SER A 119 -7.28 6.74 11.93
C SER A 119 -6.51 6.03 10.82
N HIS A 120 -5.82 6.77 9.93
CA HIS A 120 -5.01 6.17 8.86
C HIS A 120 -3.79 5.46 9.42
N GLU A 121 -3.12 6.07 10.41
CA GLU A 121 -2.01 5.46 11.12
C GLU A 121 -2.46 4.21 11.87
N TYR A 122 -3.64 4.26 12.48
CA TYR A 122 -4.23 3.11 13.17
C TYR A 122 -4.52 1.94 12.23
N VAL A 123 -5.17 2.19 11.09
CA VAL A 123 -5.43 1.14 10.09
C VAL A 123 -4.12 0.53 9.60
N THR A 124 -3.12 1.36 9.33
CA THR A 124 -1.78 0.90 8.91
C THR A 124 -1.11 0.03 9.97
N MET A 125 -1.27 0.36 11.26
CA MET A 125 -0.77 -0.46 12.37
C MET A 125 -1.48 -1.83 12.45
N LEU A 126 -2.80 -1.88 12.22
CA LEU A 126 -3.55 -3.13 12.21
C LEU A 126 -3.17 -4.01 11.02
N ASP A 127 -3.00 -3.40 9.84
CA ASP A 127 -2.50 -4.08 8.64
C ASP A 127 -1.10 -4.64 8.88
N ALA A 128 -0.20 -3.88 9.52
CA ALA A 128 1.11 -4.37 9.91
C ALA A 128 1.04 -5.61 10.82
N CYS A 129 0.13 -5.60 11.79
CA CYS A 129 -0.08 -6.76 12.68
C CYS A 129 -0.57 -7.99 11.91
N GLU A 130 -1.51 -7.83 10.97
CA GLU A 130 -2.00 -8.93 10.12
C GLU A 130 -0.90 -9.45 9.19
N LYS A 131 -0.17 -8.55 8.54
CA LYS A 131 0.88 -8.92 7.57
C LYS A 131 2.02 -9.64 8.26
N LEU A 132 2.39 -9.24 9.47
CA LEU A 132 3.44 -9.90 10.26
C LEU A 132 2.93 -11.12 11.04
N GLY A 133 1.66 -11.51 10.87
CA GLY A 133 1.13 -12.78 11.37
C GLY A 133 0.70 -12.78 12.83
N GLU A 134 0.54 -11.61 13.46
CA GLU A 134 0.04 -11.48 14.83
C GLU A 134 -1.17 -10.51 14.93
N PRO A 135 -2.28 -10.78 14.21
CA PRO A 135 -3.47 -9.92 14.23
C PRO A 135 -4.06 -9.75 15.65
N GLU A 136 -3.85 -10.72 16.54
CA GLU A 136 -4.27 -10.66 17.95
C GLU A 136 -3.59 -9.54 18.73
N VAL A 137 -2.38 -9.10 18.32
CA VAL A 137 -1.68 -7.97 18.94
C VAL A 137 -2.41 -6.67 18.62
N GLY A 138 -2.72 -6.45 17.33
CA GLY A 138 -3.51 -5.29 16.89
C GLY A 138 -4.91 -5.27 17.50
N PHE A 139 -5.56 -6.43 17.56
CA PHE A 139 -6.86 -6.57 18.23
C PHE A 139 -6.77 -6.25 19.72
N SER A 140 -5.78 -6.79 20.44
CA SER A 140 -5.60 -6.51 21.87
C SER A 140 -5.28 -5.04 22.14
N ALA A 141 -4.49 -4.40 21.26
CA ALA A 141 -4.21 -2.97 21.32
C ALA A 141 -5.51 -2.15 21.20
N LEU A 142 -6.41 -2.49 20.27
CA LEU A 142 -7.75 -1.86 20.12
C LEU A 142 -8.59 -1.89 21.40
N PHE A 143 -8.45 -2.93 22.24
CA PHE A 143 -9.17 -3.02 23.53
C PHE A 143 -8.44 -2.35 24.70
N GLY A 144 -7.35 -1.63 24.44
CA GLY A 144 -6.68 -0.77 25.43
C GLY A 144 -5.54 -1.45 26.16
N ASN A 145 -5.05 -2.60 25.67
CA ASN A 145 -3.86 -3.22 26.23
C ASN A 145 -2.60 -2.42 25.83
N GLY A 146 -2.04 -1.69 26.80
CA GLY A 146 -0.86 -0.83 26.56
C GLY A 146 0.42 -1.57 26.19
N GLU A 147 0.60 -2.81 26.65
CA GLU A 147 1.76 -3.64 26.25
C GLU A 147 1.64 -4.05 24.79
N MET A 148 0.47 -4.56 24.40
CA MET A 148 0.19 -4.95 23.02
C MET A 148 0.20 -3.74 22.08
N ARG A 149 -0.22 -2.56 22.53
CA ARG A 149 -0.05 -1.31 21.78
C ARG A 149 1.42 -1.03 21.47
N ASN A 150 2.29 -1.10 22.46
CA ASN A 150 3.73 -0.85 22.24
C ASN A 150 4.33 -1.90 21.29
N LYS A 151 3.86 -3.16 21.36
CA LYS A 151 4.23 -4.20 20.40
C LYS A 151 3.73 -3.87 18.98
N ALA A 152 2.46 -3.47 18.84
CA ALA A 152 1.86 -3.09 17.56
C ALA A 152 2.58 -1.91 16.88
N ILE A 153 3.02 -0.89 17.65
CA ILE A 153 3.80 0.24 17.12
C ILE A 153 5.16 -0.24 16.57
N LYS A 154 5.85 -1.15 17.27
CA LYS A 154 7.10 -1.75 16.78
C LYS A 154 6.88 -2.56 15.51
N MET A 155 5.77 -3.30 15.46
CA MET A 155 5.37 -4.06 14.27
C MET A 155 5.06 -3.15 13.08
N LEU A 156 4.42 -1.99 13.32
CA LEU A 156 4.23 -0.96 12.30
C LEU A 156 5.57 -0.50 11.72
N GLN A 157 6.53 -0.13 12.57
CA GLN A 157 7.87 0.28 12.13
C GLN A 157 8.61 -0.84 11.37
N GLU A 158 8.56 -2.09 11.87
CA GLU A 158 9.15 -3.25 11.18
C GLU A 158 8.53 -3.42 9.78
N TYR A 159 7.21 -3.34 9.69
CA TYR A 159 6.47 -3.48 8.45
C TYR A 159 6.78 -2.35 7.45
N GLN A 160 6.89 -1.11 7.92
CA GLN A 160 7.28 0.04 7.10
C GLN A 160 8.69 -0.14 6.54
N ASN A 161 9.67 -0.49 7.37
CA ASN A 161 11.04 -0.73 6.92
C ASN A 161 11.09 -1.84 5.85
N LYS A 162 10.48 -3.01 6.13
CA LYS A 162 10.41 -4.11 5.15
C LYS A 162 9.78 -3.66 3.83
N THR A 163 8.70 -2.89 3.89
CA THR A 163 7.96 -2.46 2.70
C THR A 163 8.74 -1.43 1.90
N VAL A 164 9.37 -0.46 2.57
CA VAL A 164 10.27 0.52 1.95
C VAL A 164 11.46 -0.17 1.29
N ASP A 165 12.08 -1.15 1.95
CA ASP A 165 13.18 -1.94 1.38
C ASP A 165 12.76 -2.71 0.13
N ILE A 166 11.58 -3.33 0.16
CA ILE A 166 11.03 -4.03 -1.00
C ILE A 166 10.79 -3.05 -2.16
N LEU A 167 10.18 -1.89 -1.89
CA LEU A 167 9.87 -0.88 -2.91
C LEU A 167 11.13 -0.21 -3.46
N SER A 168 12.16 0.01 -2.64
CA SER A 168 13.44 0.55 -3.09
C SER A 168 14.16 -0.41 -4.04
N GLN A 169 14.00 -1.73 -3.88
CA GLN A 169 14.50 -2.72 -4.84
C GLN A 169 13.79 -2.65 -6.20
N PHE A 170 12.49 -2.33 -6.23
CA PHE A 170 11.78 -2.08 -7.49
C PHE A 170 12.34 -0.88 -8.25
N VAL A 171 12.78 0.16 -7.52
CA VAL A 171 13.39 1.36 -8.11
C VAL A 171 14.84 1.12 -8.55
N SER A 172 15.68 0.56 -7.68
CA SER A 172 17.14 0.51 -7.83
C SER A 172 17.64 -0.59 -8.78
N GLU A 173 17.02 -1.77 -8.78
CA GLU A 173 17.54 -2.95 -9.49
C GLU A 173 17.05 -3.04 -10.94
N LYS A 174 16.29 -2.05 -11.45
CA LYS A 174 15.54 -2.16 -12.71
C LYS A 174 14.75 -3.47 -12.77
N ARG A 175 14.09 -3.85 -11.67
CA ARG A 175 13.18 -5.00 -11.63
C ARG A 175 12.01 -4.72 -12.54
N ASN A 176 12.20 -5.03 -13.81
CA ASN A 176 11.24 -4.74 -14.84
C ASN A 176 10.18 -5.83 -14.84
N PHE A 177 8.94 -5.40 -14.70
CA PHE A 177 7.80 -6.22 -15.04
C PHE A 177 7.96 -6.72 -16.48
N LYS A 178 7.84 -8.03 -16.65
CA LYS A 178 7.74 -8.64 -17.97
C LYS A 178 6.36 -8.31 -18.52
N SER A 179 6.30 -7.98 -19.81
CA SER A 179 5.04 -7.68 -20.49
C SER A 179 4.70 -8.82 -21.46
N THR A 180 3.43 -9.22 -21.46
CA THR A 180 2.82 -9.99 -22.54
C THR A 180 1.97 -9.04 -23.40
N SER A 181 1.11 -9.58 -24.27
CA SER A 181 0.18 -8.74 -25.03
C SER A 181 -0.98 -8.20 -24.17
N ASN A 182 -1.33 -8.88 -23.06
CA ASN A 182 -2.53 -8.56 -22.28
C ASN A 182 -2.27 -8.30 -20.79
N MET A 183 -1.05 -8.49 -20.30
CA MET A 183 -0.70 -8.25 -18.90
C MET A 183 0.78 -7.92 -18.68
N LYS A 184 1.07 -7.36 -17.51
CA LYS A 184 2.40 -7.20 -16.94
C LYS A 184 2.56 -8.17 -15.76
N TYR A 185 3.76 -8.71 -15.56
CA TYR A 185 4.01 -9.57 -14.40
C TYR A 185 5.45 -9.52 -13.89
N ILE A 186 5.60 -9.74 -12.59
CA ILE A 186 6.90 -9.99 -11.96
C ILE A 186 6.84 -11.24 -11.09
N TYR A 187 7.95 -11.96 -11.03
CA TYR A 187 8.14 -13.11 -10.13
C TYR A 187 9.30 -12.80 -9.18
N THR A 188 8.97 -12.58 -7.90
CA THR A 188 9.90 -12.13 -6.85
C THR A 188 10.53 -13.30 -6.09
N LYS A 189 10.25 -14.56 -6.47
CA LYS A 189 10.73 -15.76 -5.76
C LYS A 189 10.43 -15.66 -4.25
N ASP A 190 11.46 -15.56 -3.42
CA ASP A 190 11.38 -15.50 -1.95
C ASP A 190 11.71 -14.09 -1.41
N GLU A 191 11.90 -13.10 -2.28
CA GLU A 191 12.29 -11.73 -1.90
C GLU A 191 11.14 -10.93 -1.28
N VAL A 192 9.88 -11.29 -1.61
CA VAL A 192 8.69 -10.68 -1.04
C VAL A 192 7.83 -11.78 -0.43
N GLU A 193 7.49 -11.62 0.84
CA GLU A 193 6.67 -12.60 1.55
C GLU A 193 5.27 -12.72 0.90
N PRO A 194 4.68 -13.94 0.82
CA PRO A 194 3.40 -14.16 0.17
C PRO A 194 2.22 -13.34 0.73
N ASN A 195 2.18 -13.12 2.04
CA ASN A 195 1.23 -12.22 2.73
C ASN A 195 1.32 -10.76 2.21
N MET A 196 2.50 -10.29 1.81
CA MET A 196 2.78 -8.90 1.45
C MET A 196 2.63 -8.60 -0.05
N ILE A 197 2.78 -9.58 -0.96
CA ILE A 197 2.83 -9.33 -2.41
C ILE A 197 1.70 -8.42 -2.94
N GLY A 198 0.46 -8.62 -2.45
CA GLY A 198 -0.69 -7.85 -2.93
C GLY A 198 -0.65 -6.39 -2.53
N GLU A 199 -0.16 -6.11 -1.31
CA GLU A 199 0.03 -4.75 -0.82
C GLU A 199 1.22 -4.11 -1.53
N THR A 200 2.35 -4.81 -1.63
CA THR A 200 3.53 -4.36 -2.40
C THR A 200 3.17 -3.92 -3.81
N LEU A 201 2.38 -4.71 -4.55
CA LEU A 201 1.93 -4.33 -5.89
C LEU A 201 1.02 -3.10 -5.88
N SER A 202 0.14 -2.98 -4.88
CA SER A 202 -0.77 -1.84 -4.77
C SER A 202 0.00 -0.55 -4.47
N LEU A 203 0.94 -0.60 -3.52
CA LEU A 203 1.82 0.51 -3.18
C LEU A 203 2.74 0.89 -4.34
N ALA A 204 3.28 -0.07 -5.09
CA ALA A 204 4.10 0.23 -6.26
C ALA A 204 3.31 0.94 -7.38
N ILE A 205 2.03 0.57 -7.60
CA ILE A 205 1.14 1.27 -8.54
C ILE A 205 0.79 2.67 -8.00
N GLU A 206 0.42 2.78 -6.72
CA GLU A 206 0.08 4.05 -6.07
C GLU A 206 1.26 5.03 -6.09
N ALA A 207 2.48 4.51 -5.86
CA ALA A 207 3.73 5.24 -5.91
C ALA A 207 4.22 5.56 -7.33
N GLY A 208 3.43 5.25 -8.37
CA GLY A 208 3.79 5.54 -9.77
C GLY A 208 4.98 4.73 -10.32
N LEU A 209 5.48 3.74 -9.57
CA LEU A 209 6.59 2.87 -9.99
C LEU A 209 6.20 1.93 -11.14
N ILE A 210 4.90 1.68 -11.29
CA ILE A 210 4.33 0.81 -12.31
C ILE A 210 3.19 1.54 -13.00
N ILE A 211 3.27 1.67 -14.33
CA ILE A 211 2.17 2.18 -15.14
C ILE A 211 1.10 1.08 -15.29
N PRO A 212 -0.12 1.26 -14.76
CA PRO A 212 -1.14 0.21 -14.70
C PRO A 212 -2.06 0.22 -15.93
N ASP A 213 -1.49 0.37 -17.13
CA ASP A 213 -2.19 0.33 -18.44
C ASP A 213 -2.77 -1.06 -18.78
N LEU A 214 -2.17 -2.11 -18.23
CA LEU A 214 -2.56 -3.50 -18.34
C LEU A 214 -2.69 -4.12 -16.94
N PRO A 215 -3.50 -5.18 -16.79
CA PRO A 215 -3.47 -6.06 -15.63
C PRO A 215 -2.04 -6.37 -15.21
N THR A 216 -1.73 -6.10 -13.94
CA THR A 216 -0.39 -6.32 -13.40
C THR A 216 -0.43 -7.40 -12.33
N LEU A 217 0.46 -8.38 -12.46
CA LEU A 217 0.57 -9.52 -11.57
C LEU A 217 1.91 -9.50 -10.82
N ILE A 218 1.87 -9.87 -9.55
CA ILE A 218 3.06 -10.16 -8.75
C ILE A 218 2.96 -11.59 -8.22
N MET A 219 4.06 -12.33 -8.29
CA MET A 219 4.12 -13.74 -7.91
C MET A 219 5.29 -13.99 -6.96
N ALA A 220 5.04 -14.73 -5.89
CA ALA A 220 6.06 -15.20 -4.95
C ALA A 220 5.91 -16.69 -4.67
N ASN A 221 7.01 -17.32 -4.29
CA ASN A 221 7.03 -18.67 -3.73
C ASN A 221 6.23 -18.69 -2.43
N SER A 222 5.46 -19.75 -2.24
CA SER A 222 4.75 -20.02 -1.00
C SER A 222 5.07 -21.45 -0.54
N ASN A 223 4.53 -21.84 0.61
CA ASN A 223 4.78 -23.13 1.22
C ASN A 223 4.38 -24.29 0.28
N GLU A 224 4.95 -25.47 0.50
CA GLU A 224 4.57 -26.73 -0.18
C GLU A 224 4.71 -26.70 -1.72
N ASP A 225 5.80 -26.14 -2.24
CA ASP A 225 6.04 -26.01 -3.69
C ASP A 225 4.90 -25.29 -4.46
N LYS A 226 4.16 -24.41 -3.78
CA LYS A 226 3.15 -23.54 -4.38
C LYS A 226 3.72 -22.16 -4.66
N MET A 227 3.03 -21.40 -5.49
CA MET A 227 3.20 -19.95 -5.58
C MET A 227 1.91 -19.27 -5.20
N LYS A 228 2.03 -18.04 -4.69
CA LYS A 228 0.93 -17.12 -4.55
C LYS A 228 1.08 -16.01 -5.60
N VAL A 229 -0.05 -15.60 -6.15
CA VAL A 229 -0.16 -14.51 -7.12
C VAL A 229 -1.17 -13.51 -6.60
N SER A 230 -0.86 -12.23 -6.74
CA SER A 230 -1.82 -11.14 -6.60
C SER A 230 -1.86 -10.35 -7.90
N ALA A 231 -3.05 -9.89 -8.27
CA ALA A 231 -3.26 -9.12 -9.47
C ALA A 231 -4.05 -7.84 -9.17
N ARG A 232 -3.75 -6.81 -9.96
CA ARG A 232 -4.43 -5.52 -9.97
C ARG A 232 -4.73 -5.13 -11.41
N ALA A 233 -5.91 -4.57 -11.65
CA ALA A 233 -6.30 -3.96 -12.92
C ALA A 233 -6.98 -2.63 -12.63
N GLN A 234 -6.88 -1.69 -13.57
CA GLN A 234 -7.62 -0.43 -13.49
C GLN A 234 -9.11 -0.68 -13.70
N PRO A 235 -10.00 0.08 -13.03
CA PRO A 235 -11.45 0.00 -13.25
C PRO A 235 -11.83 0.11 -14.73
N GLU A 236 -11.15 0.97 -15.49
CA GLU A 236 -11.38 1.18 -16.92
C GLU A 236 -11.02 -0.06 -17.76
N TYR A 237 -10.08 -0.89 -17.29
CA TYR A 237 -9.78 -2.16 -17.93
C TYR A 237 -10.88 -3.19 -17.65
N ALA A 238 -11.35 -3.28 -16.39
CA ALA A 238 -12.44 -4.17 -16.01
C ALA A 238 -13.76 -3.84 -16.74
N MET A 239 -14.04 -2.54 -16.95
CA MET A 239 -15.22 -2.08 -17.71
C MET A 239 -15.23 -2.53 -19.17
N LYS A 240 -14.08 -2.93 -19.75
CA LYS A 240 -14.01 -3.49 -21.11
C LYS A 240 -14.45 -4.95 -21.18
N GLY A 241 -14.78 -5.58 -20.04
CA GLY A 241 -15.24 -6.96 -19.98
C GLY A 241 -14.42 -7.92 -19.11
N PRO A 242 -13.07 -7.89 -19.15
CA PRO A 242 -12.28 -8.85 -18.38
C PRO A 242 -12.49 -8.73 -16.87
N ASN A 243 -12.83 -9.84 -16.23
CA ASN A 243 -12.88 -9.96 -14.78
C ASN A 243 -11.67 -10.77 -14.28
N ILE A 244 -10.69 -10.08 -13.67
CA ILE A 244 -9.42 -10.72 -13.30
C ILE A 244 -9.60 -11.81 -12.22
N GLY A 245 -10.54 -11.61 -11.29
CA GLY A 245 -10.90 -12.60 -10.26
C GLY A 245 -11.42 -13.90 -10.85
N THR A 246 -12.32 -13.81 -11.81
CA THR A 246 -12.89 -14.98 -12.50
C THR A 246 -11.83 -15.72 -13.31
N ILE A 247 -10.98 -14.98 -14.04
CA ILE A 247 -9.89 -15.54 -14.85
C ILE A 247 -8.88 -16.26 -13.95
N LEU A 248 -8.39 -15.60 -12.89
CA LEU A 248 -7.44 -16.21 -11.98
C LEU A 248 -8.02 -17.42 -11.26
N GLY A 249 -9.29 -17.38 -10.85
CA GLY A 249 -10.00 -18.51 -10.27
C GLY A 249 -10.04 -19.70 -11.21
N LYS A 250 -10.48 -19.50 -12.46
CA LYS A 250 -10.57 -20.55 -13.48
C LYS A 250 -9.19 -21.17 -13.78
N VAL A 251 -8.19 -20.34 -14.09
CA VAL A 251 -6.85 -20.84 -14.44
C VAL A 251 -6.22 -21.56 -13.25
N SER A 252 -6.28 -20.99 -12.05
CA SER A 252 -5.70 -21.66 -10.88
C SER A 252 -6.35 -23.01 -10.60
N GLN A 253 -7.69 -23.12 -10.74
CA GLN A 253 -8.41 -24.38 -10.57
C GLN A 253 -7.98 -25.44 -11.60
N GLU A 254 -7.90 -25.07 -12.90
CA GLU A 254 -7.39 -25.95 -13.97
C GLU A 254 -5.96 -26.44 -13.68
N LEU A 255 -5.18 -25.63 -12.95
CA LEU A 255 -3.80 -25.95 -12.61
C LEU A 255 -3.63 -26.76 -11.32
N GLY A 256 -4.72 -27.12 -10.64
CA GLY A 256 -4.70 -27.84 -9.35
C GLY A 256 -4.48 -26.91 -8.15
N GLY A 257 -4.90 -25.66 -8.29
CA GLY A 257 -4.81 -24.59 -7.30
C GLY A 257 -6.17 -24.01 -6.91
N SER A 258 -6.14 -22.81 -6.36
CA SER A 258 -7.33 -22.04 -5.97
C SER A 258 -7.10 -20.55 -6.17
N GLY A 259 -8.14 -19.80 -6.47
CA GLY A 259 -8.03 -18.36 -6.69
C GLY A 259 -9.39 -17.72 -6.87
N GLY A 260 -9.40 -16.40 -6.91
CA GLY A 260 -10.61 -15.61 -7.04
C GLY A 260 -10.37 -14.17 -6.59
N GLY A 261 -11.45 -13.40 -6.60
CA GLY A 261 -11.44 -12.00 -6.20
C GLY A 261 -12.46 -11.20 -7.00
N HIS A 262 -12.26 -9.88 -6.99
CA HIS A 262 -13.04 -8.94 -7.76
C HIS A 262 -12.48 -8.79 -9.18
N ASP A 263 -13.20 -8.06 -10.01
CA ASP A 263 -12.82 -7.69 -11.38
C ASP A 263 -11.48 -6.91 -11.45
N VAL A 264 -11.21 -6.04 -10.46
CA VAL A 264 -10.00 -5.21 -10.39
C VAL A 264 -8.89 -5.75 -9.48
N ALA A 265 -9.21 -6.66 -8.56
CA ALA A 265 -8.26 -7.15 -7.55
C ALA A 265 -8.53 -8.61 -7.22
N ALA A 266 -7.52 -9.46 -7.42
CA ALA A 266 -7.64 -10.90 -7.22
C ALA A 266 -6.36 -11.54 -6.73
N ALA A 267 -6.47 -12.76 -6.21
CA ALA A 267 -5.33 -13.58 -5.83
C ALA A 267 -5.54 -15.04 -6.22
N ALA A 268 -4.44 -15.75 -6.43
CA ALA A 268 -4.44 -17.17 -6.73
C ALA A 268 -3.26 -17.88 -6.06
N ARG A 269 -3.40 -19.20 -5.88
CA ARG A 269 -2.36 -20.12 -5.47
C ARG A 269 -2.36 -21.34 -6.38
N PHE A 270 -1.20 -21.78 -6.84
CA PHE A 270 -1.07 -22.95 -7.71
C PHE A 270 0.33 -23.57 -7.61
N PRO A 271 0.56 -24.80 -8.11
CA PRO A 271 1.87 -25.45 -8.05
C PRO A 271 2.97 -24.68 -8.81
N ARG A 272 4.11 -24.44 -8.16
CA ARG A 272 5.23 -23.64 -8.68
C ARG A 272 5.74 -24.12 -10.04
N LYS A 273 5.79 -25.44 -10.24
CA LYS A 273 6.22 -26.06 -11.51
C LYS A 273 5.37 -25.67 -12.72
N ARG A 274 4.17 -25.11 -12.52
CA ARG A 274 3.23 -24.70 -13.58
C ARG A 274 3.24 -23.19 -13.82
N LYS A 275 4.26 -22.45 -13.36
CA LYS A 275 4.40 -20.99 -13.54
C LYS A 275 4.15 -20.53 -14.97
N ASP A 276 4.88 -21.12 -15.91
CA ASP A 276 4.86 -20.64 -17.29
C ASP A 276 3.55 -21.02 -17.99
N GLU A 277 2.95 -22.16 -17.62
CA GLU A 277 1.61 -22.54 -18.06
C GLU A 277 0.53 -21.60 -17.51
N PHE A 278 0.64 -21.18 -16.24
CA PHE A 278 -0.26 -20.19 -15.64
C PHE A 278 -0.20 -18.85 -16.37
N ILE A 279 1.01 -18.33 -16.60
CA ILE A 279 1.21 -17.06 -17.31
C ILE A 279 0.57 -17.13 -18.71
N ALA A 280 0.85 -18.19 -19.47
CA ALA A 280 0.31 -18.35 -20.82
C ALA A 280 -1.23 -18.45 -20.84
N ARG A 281 -1.83 -19.20 -19.90
CA ARG A 281 -3.28 -19.33 -19.82
C ARG A 281 -3.95 -18.03 -19.42
N VAL A 282 -3.42 -17.32 -18.42
CA VAL A 282 -3.97 -16.01 -18.01
C VAL A 282 -3.92 -15.02 -19.16
N ASP A 283 -2.81 -14.93 -19.90
CA ASP A 283 -2.70 -14.04 -21.06
C ASP A 283 -3.76 -14.36 -22.13
N ASN A 284 -3.96 -15.64 -22.44
CA ASN A 284 -4.97 -16.07 -23.42
C ASN A 284 -6.40 -15.77 -22.95
N TYR A 285 -6.74 -16.05 -21.69
CA TYR A 285 -8.07 -15.76 -21.17
C TYR A 285 -8.37 -14.25 -21.10
N LEU A 286 -7.36 -13.42 -20.80
CA LEU A 286 -7.49 -11.97 -20.88
C LEU A 286 -7.77 -11.51 -22.33
N LYS A 287 -7.06 -12.10 -23.30
CA LYS A 287 -7.29 -11.83 -24.73
C LYS A 287 -8.70 -12.23 -25.17
N GLU A 288 -9.17 -13.41 -24.78
CA GLU A 288 -10.52 -13.90 -25.11
C GLU A 288 -11.59 -12.94 -24.55
N ALA A 289 -11.49 -12.60 -23.26
CA ALA A 289 -12.45 -11.70 -22.61
C ALA A 289 -12.50 -10.29 -23.22
N LEU A 290 -11.39 -9.80 -23.78
CA LEU A 290 -11.36 -8.52 -24.51
C LEU A 290 -11.99 -8.60 -25.91
N ASN A 291 -12.06 -9.77 -26.53
CA ASN A 291 -12.65 -9.95 -27.88
C ASN A 291 -14.14 -10.31 -27.84
N GLU A 292 -14.65 -10.71 -26.68
CA GLU A 292 -16.07 -11.04 -26.47
C GLU A 292 -16.96 -9.81 -26.21
N ASN A 293 -16.38 -8.61 -26.11
CA ASN A 293 -17.05 -7.32 -25.91
C ASN A 293 -16.77 -6.36 -27.08
#